data_AF-W4RNE7-F1
#
_entry.id   AF-W4RNE7-F1
#
_cell.length_a   1.000
_cell.length_b   1.000
_cell.length_c   1.000
_cell.angle_alpha   90.00
_cell.angle_beta   90.00
_cell.angle_gamma   90.00
#
_symmetry.space_group_name_H-M   'P 1'
#
loop_
_entity.id
_entity.type
_entity.pdbx_description
1 polymer ?
#
loop_
_entity_poly.entity_id
_entity_poly.type
_entity_poly.pdbx_seq_one_letter_code
_entity_poly.pdbx_strand_id
1 'polypeptide(L)'
;MNRQQRSNLIEFQPRAFNTGTVEYINSQWVFFDEETEEAALVDEFIHQEVEVQRNNKWCKGFLVDNGCIQTGGEQITLQDQEMIRIRKQLIYSFERLLDELNDEAFVQFINTLNSLNFSIYDCIYCYNHLTFLDHEKGVSGVNFLILDNEEFICSVQHHFDYFETQNDRFELTLNNGKRTVIERIS
;
A
#
# COMPACT_ATOMS: atom_id res chain seq x y z
N MET A 1 -14.15 13.80 -6.44
CA MET A 1 -14.08 12.35 -6.72
C MET A 1 -15.08 11.64 -5.79
N ASN A 2 -15.61 10.46 -6.14
CA ASN A 2 -16.45 9.72 -5.19
C ASN A 2 -15.60 8.69 -4.42
N ARG A 3 -16.12 8.22 -3.27
CA ARG A 3 -15.41 7.26 -2.40
C ARG A 3 -14.99 5.99 -3.15
N GLN A 4 -15.83 5.51 -4.08
CA GLN A 4 -15.54 4.32 -4.89
C GLN A 4 -14.32 4.52 -5.80
N GLN A 5 -14.22 5.67 -6.47
CA GLN A 5 -13.08 6.00 -7.33
C GLN A 5 -11.78 6.06 -6.51
N ARG A 6 -11.83 6.63 -5.31
CA ARG A 6 -10.68 6.68 -4.39
C ARG A 6 -10.24 5.28 -3.97
N SER A 7 -11.19 4.43 -3.55
CA SER A 7 -10.92 3.04 -3.18
C SER A 7 -10.31 2.26 -4.35
N ASN A 8 -10.82 2.44 -5.57
CA ASN A 8 -10.24 1.80 -6.75
C ASN A 8 -8.79 2.24 -6.99
N LEU A 9 -8.47 3.53 -6.80
CA LEU A 9 -7.10 4.01 -6.95
C LEU A 9 -6.16 3.37 -5.94
N ILE A 10 -6.61 3.03 -4.74
CA ILE A 10 -5.82 2.30 -3.73
C ILE A 10 -5.74 0.80 -4.06
N GLU A 11 -6.85 0.19 -4.48
CA GLU A 11 -6.94 -1.25 -4.71
C GLU A 11 -6.07 -1.71 -5.90
N PHE A 12 -6.03 -0.92 -6.97
CA PHE A 12 -5.38 -1.25 -8.25
C PHE A 12 -3.99 -0.61 -8.42
N GLN A 13 -3.31 -0.28 -7.31
CA GLN A 13 -1.94 0.21 -7.40
C GLN A 13 -0.99 -0.87 -7.94
N PRO A 14 0.06 -0.47 -8.68
CA PRO A 14 1.17 -1.37 -8.95
C PRO A 14 1.81 -1.81 -7.62
N ARG A 15 2.50 -2.95 -7.61
CA ARG A 15 3.24 -3.45 -6.43
C ARG A 15 2.39 -3.63 -5.16
N ALA A 16 1.06 -3.76 -5.29
CA ALA A 16 0.14 -3.93 -4.16
C ALA A 16 0.14 -5.33 -3.54
N PHE A 17 0.90 -6.27 -4.13
CA PHE A 17 0.94 -7.67 -3.70
C PHE A 17 2.37 -8.17 -3.64
N ASN A 18 2.63 -9.04 -2.67
CA ASN A 18 3.76 -9.97 -2.68
C ASN A 18 3.32 -11.22 -3.45
N THR A 19 4.07 -11.62 -4.47
CA THR A 19 3.76 -12.81 -5.28
C THR A 19 4.75 -13.91 -4.96
N GLY A 20 4.30 -15.16 -4.94
CA GLY A 20 5.16 -16.26 -4.58
C GLY A 20 4.47 -17.62 -4.61
N THR A 21 5.26 -18.66 -4.34
CA THR A 21 4.79 -20.05 -4.29
C THR A 21 4.52 -20.48 -2.86
N VAL A 22 3.47 -21.26 -2.64
CA VAL A 22 3.28 -21.98 -1.36
C VAL A 22 3.73 -23.42 -1.45
N GLU A 23 4.37 -23.92 -0.41
CA GLU A 23 4.73 -25.34 -0.27
C GLU A 23 4.25 -25.89 1.07
N TYR A 24 3.90 -27.18 1.08
CA TYR A 24 3.50 -27.87 2.30
C TYR A 24 4.68 -28.66 2.89
N ILE A 25 5.37 -28.05 3.86
CA ILE A 25 6.61 -28.57 4.46
C ILE A 25 6.40 -28.80 5.96
N ASN A 26 6.76 -29.99 6.46
CA ASN A 26 6.69 -30.32 7.90
C ASN A 26 5.30 -30.02 8.53
N SER A 27 4.23 -30.32 7.80
CA SER A 27 2.84 -30.05 8.21
C SER A 27 2.47 -28.56 8.32
N GLN A 28 3.23 -27.67 7.71
CA GLN A 28 2.98 -26.23 7.67
C GLN A 28 2.99 -25.73 6.23
N TRP A 29 2.17 -24.72 5.96
CA TRP A 29 2.21 -23.99 4.71
C TRP A 29 3.26 -22.89 4.79
N VAL A 30 4.22 -22.91 3.86
CA VAL A 30 5.31 -21.93 3.76
C VAL A 30 5.13 -21.16 2.46
N PHE A 31 5.11 -19.83 2.55
CA PHE A 31 5.12 -18.92 1.41
C PHE A 31 6.55 -18.52 1.10
N PHE A 32 6.96 -18.70 -0.15
CA PHE A 32 8.24 -18.25 -0.69
C PHE A 32 8.00 -17.09 -1.62
N ASP A 33 8.49 -15.91 -1.23
CA ASP A 33 8.33 -14.67 -1.97
C ASP A 33 9.25 -14.65 -3.20
N GLU A 34 8.69 -14.33 -4.37
CA GLU A 34 9.41 -14.33 -5.65
C GLU A 34 10.37 -13.14 -5.78
N GLU A 35 10.10 -12.03 -5.09
CA GLU A 35 10.84 -10.77 -5.21
C GLU A 35 12.01 -10.73 -4.21
N THR A 36 11.78 -11.19 -2.98
CA THR A 36 12.77 -11.11 -1.88
C THR A 36 13.50 -12.42 -1.61
N GLU A 37 13.06 -13.55 -2.18
CA GLU A 37 13.50 -14.91 -1.84
C GLU A 37 13.31 -15.28 -0.36
N GLU A 38 12.51 -14.51 0.38
CA GLU A 38 12.21 -14.77 1.79
C GLU A 38 11.13 -15.85 1.93
N ALA A 39 11.20 -16.58 3.05
CA ALA A 39 10.22 -17.60 3.40
C ALA A 39 9.48 -17.18 4.68
N ALA A 40 8.14 -17.26 4.65
CA ALA A 40 7.28 -16.95 5.79
C ALA A 40 6.22 -18.04 5.97
N LEU A 41 5.72 -18.22 7.19
CA LEU A 41 4.58 -19.11 7.40
C LEU A 41 3.32 -18.46 6.81
N VAL A 42 2.53 -19.23 6.07
CA VAL A 42 1.25 -18.75 5.50
C VAL A 42 0.32 -18.25 6.61
N ASP A 43 0.39 -18.84 7.80
CA ASP A 43 -0.40 -18.45 8.97
C ASP A 43 -0.11 -17.01 9.45
N GLU A 44 1.04 -16.42 9.12
CA GLU A 44 1.35 -15.01 9.43
C GLU A 44 0.46 -14.03 8.65
N PHE A 45 -0.17 -14.49 7.56
CA PHE A 45 -1.02 -13.69 6.69
C PHE A 45 -2.51 -13.97 6.89
N ILE A 46 -2.90 -14.66 7.97
CA ILE A 46 -4.32 -14.92 8.27
C ILE A 46 -5.10 -13.61 8.31
N HIS A 47 -6.32 -13.64 7.77
CA HIS A 47 -7.22 -12.49 7.57
C HIS A 47 -6.76 -11.45 6.53
N GLN A 48 -5.62 -11.65 5.88
CA GLN A 48 -5.21 -10.82 4.76
C GLN A 48 -5.89 -11.26 3.46
N GLU A 49 -6.06 -10.30 2.55
CA GLU A 49 -6.52 -10.58 1.20
C GLU A 49 -5.44 -11.35 0.44
N VAL A 50 -5.83 -12.48 -0.13
CA VAL A 50 -4.98 -13.35 -0.95
C VAL A 50 -5.68 -13.62 -2.25
N GLU A 51 -4.90 -13.73 -3.32
CA GLU A 51 -5.38 -14.30 -4.56
C GLU A 51 -4.57 -15.53 -4.93
N VAL A 52 -5.27 -16.59 -5.31
CA VAL A 52 -4.67 -17.85 -5.76
C VAL A 52 -4.83 -18.01 -7.27
N GLN A 53 -3.78 -18.45 -7.95
CA GLN A 53 -3.81 -18.64 -9.39
C GLN A 53 -4.37 -20.03 -9.75
N ARG A 54 -5.57 -20.07 -10.33
CA ARG A 54 -6.21 -21.31 -10.80
C ARG A 54 -6.74 -21.16 -12.21
N ASN A 55 -6.45 -22.13 -13.08
CA ASN A 55 -6.90 -22.12 -14.48
C ASN A 55 -6.59 -20.79 -15.20
N ASN A 56 -5.39 -20.26 -14.99
CA ASN A 56 -4.93 -18.96 -15.50
C ASN A 56 -5.79 -17.75 -15.07
N LYS A 57 -6.48 -17.85 -13.94
CA LYS A 57 -7.24 -16.75 -13.34
C LYS A 57 -6.83 -16.59 -11.89
N TRP A 58 -6.82 -15.35 -11.42
CA TRP A 58 -6.67 -15.06 -10.01
C TRP A 58 -8.02 -15.12 -9.30
N CYS A 59 -8.10 -15.93 -8.27
CA CYS A 59 -9.27 -16.08 -7.41
C CYS A 59 -9.01 -15.36 -6.09
N LYS A 60 -9.68 -14.22 -5.87
CA LYS A 60 -9.54 -13.36 -4.69
C LYS A 60 -10.37 -13.84 -3.51
N GLY A 61 -9.76 -13.93 -2.34
CA GLY A 61 -10.41 -14.22 -1.07
C GLY A 61 -9.61 -13.73 0.13
N PHE A 62 -10.00 -14.20 1.31
CA PHE A 62 -9.28 -13.95 2.56
C PHE A 62 -8.66 -15.23 3.08
N LEU A 63 -7.39 -15.17 3.47
CA LEU A 63 -6.72 -16.31 4.06
C LEU A 63 -7.34 -16.63 5.44
N VAL A 64 -7.61 -17.91 5.66
CA VAL A 64 -8.08 -18.50 6.91
C VAL A 64 -7.19 -19.69 7.26
N ASP A 65 -7.40 -20.25 8.46
CA ASP A 65 -6.54 -21.30 9.02
C ASP A 65 -6.33 -22.50 8.09
N ASN A 66 -5.19 -23.18 8.26
CA ASN A 66 -4.81 -24.41 7.56
C ASN A 66 -4.70 -24.26 6.04
N GLY A 67 -4.19 -23.11 5.58
CA GLY A 67 -3.98 -22.85 4.15
C GLY A 67 -5.28 -22.87 3.36
N CYS A 68 -6.34 -22.31 3.93
CA CYS A 68 -7.62 -22.17 3.25
C CYS A 68 -7.88 -20.70 2.93
N ILE A 69 -8.60 -20.45 1.84
CA ILE A 69 -8.95 -19.12 1.35
C ILE A 69 -10.47 -19.06 1.26
N GLN A 70 -11.07 -18.11 1.97
CA GLN A 70 -12.50 -17.84 1.90
C GLN A 70 -12.81 -16.90 0.73
N THR A 71 -13.52 -17.40 -0.26
CA THR A 71 -13.96 -16.67 -1.47
C THR A 71 -15.48 -16.58 -1.48
N GLY A 72 -16.05 -15.48 -0.95
CA GLY A 72 -17.49 -15.34 -0.84
C GLY A 72 -18.11 -16.42 0.04
N GLY A 73 -18.94 -17.29 -0.53
CA GLY A 73 -19.55 -18.44 0.17
C GLY A 73 -18.79 -19.77 0.04
N GLU A 74 -17.68 -19.79 -0.70
CA GLU A 74 -16.89 -21.00 -0.95
C GLU A 74 -15.53 -20.91 -0.26
N GLN A 75 -14.95 -22.08 0.02
CA GLN A 75 -13.62 -22.20 0.61
C GLN A 75 -12.71 -22.95 -0.36
N ILE A 76 -11.55 -22.37 -0.62
CA ILE A 76 -10.50 -22.90 -1.47
C ILE A 76 -9.35 -23.36 -0.58
N THR A 77 -8.98 -24.64 -0.64
CA THR A 77 -7.77 -25.13 0.03
C THR A 77 -6.57 -24.99 -0.89
N LEU A 78 -5.46 -24.46 -0.37
CA LEU A 78 -4.18 -24.36 -1.08
C LEU A 78 -3.67 -25.74 -1.51
N GLN A 79 -2.98 -25.76 -2.64
CA GLN A 79 -2.27 -26.92 -3.14
C GLN A 79 -0.75 -26.70 -3.03
N ASP A 80 0.00 -27.80 -2.91
CA ASP A 80 1.46 -27.73 -2.93
C ASP A 80 1.95 -27.13 -4.26
N GLN A 81 2.93 -26.24 -4.18
CA GLN A 81 3.51 -25.48 -5.31
C GLN A 81 2.51 -24.53 -6.00
N GLU A 82 1.42 -24.15 -5.33
CA GLU A 82 0.44 -23.23 -5.90
C GLU A 82 0.96 -21.78 -5.86
N MET A 83 0.71 -21.03 -6.93
CA MET A 83 1.08 -19.63 -7.02
C MET A 83 0.01 -18.79 -6.31
N ILE A 84 0.43 -17.98 -5.35
CA ILE A 84 -0.43 -17.02 -4.66
C ILE A 84 0.16 -15.61 -4.73
N ARG A 85 -0.71 -14.63 -4.47
CA ARG A 85 -0.28 -13.27 -4.18
C ARG A 85 -1.01 -12.74 -2.96
N ILE A 86 -0.27 -12.20 -2.00
CA ILE A 86 -0.78 -11.67 -0.73
C ILE A 86 -0.79 -10.15 -0.81
N ARG A 87 -1.91 -9.51 -0.48
CA ARG A 87 -2.01 -8.05 -0.54
C ARG A 87 -1.14 -7.41 0.55
N LYS A 88 -0.24 -6.51 0.16
CA LYS A 88 0.56 -5.68 1.08
C LYS A 88 -0.39 -4.83 1.94
N GLN A 89 -0.06 -4.67 3.21
CA GLN A 89 -0.81 -3.78 4.11
C GLN A 89 -0.25 -2.36 4.03
N LEU A 90 -1.13 -1.36 4.00
CA LEU A 90 -0.70 0.03 4.14
C LEU A 90 -0.31 0.31 5.59
N ILE A 91 0.73 1.12 5.78
CA ILE A 91 1.04 1.66 7.11
C ILE A 91 -0.14 2.50 7.58
N TYR A 92 -0.65 2.22 8.78
CA TYR A 92 -1.84 2.89 9.31
C TYR A 92 -1.75 4.41 9.32
N SER A 93 -0.60 4.98 9.72
CA SER A 93 -0.40 6.44 9.68
C SER A 93 -0.47 7.01 8.27
N PHE A 94 -0.03 6.24 7.27
CA PHE A 94 -0.15 6.65 5.87
C PHE A 94 -1.59 6.52 5.36
N GLU A 95 -2.31 5.46 5.73
CA GLU A 95 -3.73 5.32 5.44
C GLU A 95 -4.54 6.50 5.99
N ARG A 96 -4.28 6.92 7.24
CA ARG A 96 -4.90 8.11 7.83
C ARG A 96 -4.59 9.38 7.04
N LEU A 97 -3.33 9.58 6.66
CA LEU A 97 -2.94 10.73 5.83
C LEU A 97 -3.67 10.70 4.48
N LEU A 98 -3.74 9.53 3.84
CA LEU A 98 -4.49 9.37 2.60
C LEU A 98 -5.98 9.64 2.82
N ASP A 99 -6.59 9.38 3.96
CA ASP A 99 -7.99 9.75 4.21
C ASP A 99 -8.21 11.27 4.38
N GLU A 100 -7.19 11.99 4.87
CA GLU A 100 -7.23 13.44 5.15
C GLU A 100 -7.03 14.31 3.91
N LEU A 101 -6.32 13.81 2.89
CA LEU A 101 -6.08 14.54 1.65
C LEU A 101 -7.37 14.78 0.87
N ASN A 102 -7.55 16.01 0.36
CA ASN A 102 -8.61 16.27 -0.61
C ASN A 102 -8.41 15.43 -1.89
N ASP A 103 -9.47 15.32 -2.69
CA ASP A 103 -9.48 14.44 -3.86
C ASP A 103 -8.44 14.82 -4.92
N GLU A 104 -8.19 16.11 -5.15
CA GLU A 104 -7.24 16.57 -6.14
C GLU A 104 -5.80 16.27 -5.70
N ALA A 105 -5.45 16.64 -4.46
CA ALA A 105 -4.15 16.39 -3.86
C ALA A 105 -3.84 14.89 -3.83
N PHE A 106 -4.82 14.06 -3.45
CA PHE A 106 -4.70 12.61 -3.48
C PHE A 106 -4.39 12.08 -4.88
N VAL A 107 -5.19 12.42 -5.88
CA VAL A 107 -4.99 11.92 -7.25
C VAL A 107 -3.64 12.35 -7.79
N GLN A 108 -3.25 13.60 -7.56
CA GLN A 108 -1.97 14.14 -8.02
C GLN A 108 -0.78 13.45 -7.33
N PHE A 109 -0.88 13.21 -6.02
CA PHE A 109 0.15 12.51 -5.26
C PHE A 109 0.34 11.07 -5.74
N ILE A 110 -0.75 10.29 -5.84
CA ILE A 110 -0.72 8.91 -6.35
C ILE A 110 -0.15 8.85 -7.76
N ASN A 111 -0.62 9.70 -8.67
CA ASN A 111 -0.12 9.72 -10.04
C ASN A 111 1.36 10.07 -10.11
N THR A 112 1.84 10.95 -9.23
CA THR A 112 3.24 11.33 -9.21
C THR A 112 4.12 10.20 -8.68
N LEU A 113 3.70 9.51 -7.60
CA LEU A 113 4.37 8.28 -7.14
C LEU A 113 4.45 7.25 -8.27
N ASN A 114 3.32 6.96 -8.91
CA ASN A 114 3.25 5.98 -9.99
C ASN A 114 4.16 6.37 -11.18
N SER A 115 4.25 7.66 -11.51
CA SER A 115 5.14 8.15 -12.58
C SER A 115 6.65 7.99 -12.26
N LEU A 116 6.97 7.82 -10.98
CA LEU A 116 8.31 7.55 -10.46
C LEU A 116 8.56 6.07 -10.19
N ASN A 117 7.63 5.19 -10.61
CA ASN A 117 7.63 3.75 -10.34
C ASN A 117 7.51 3.38 -8.84
N PHE A 118 6.90 4.27 -8.05
CA PHE A 118 6.52 3.97 -6.67
C PHE A 118 5.01 3.74 -6.57
N SER A 119 4.63 2.91 -5.61
CA SER A 119 3.28 2.66 -5.15
C SER A 119 3.12 3.15 -3.72
N ILE A 120 1.90 3.43 -3.28
CA ILE A 120 1.64 3.66 -1.85
C ILE A 120 1.98 2.46 -0.97
N TYR A 121 2.00 1.25 -1.53
CA TYR A 121 2.40 0.03 -0.82
C TYR A 121 3.91 -0.12 -0.67
N ASP A 122 4.70 0.78 -1.29
CA ASP A 122 6.16 0.84 -1.11
C ASP A 122 6.52 1.69 0.14
N CYS A 123 5.55 2.24 0.87
CA CYS A 123 5.81 3.04 2.06
C CYS A 123 6.31 2.18 3.22
N ILE A 124 7.55 2.43 3.66
CA ILE A 124 8.19 1.75 4.79
C ILE A 124 8.18 2.59 6.08
N TYR A 125 7.90 3.89 5.97
CA TYR A 125 7.76 4.79 7.12
C TYR A 125 6.85 5.96 6.79
N CYS A 126 5.93 6.29 7.70
CA CYS A 126 5.10 7.48 7.63
C CYS A 126 4.92 8.11 9.00
N TYR A 127 5.38 9.36 9.13
CA TYR A 127 5.05 10.25 10.24
C TYR A 127 3.99 11.24 9.78
N ASN A 128 2.73 10.97 10.14
CA ASN A 128 1.61 11.88 9.92
C ASN A 128 1.48 12.85 11.10
N HIS A 129 2.09 14.03 10.98
CA HIS A 129 1.99 15.09 11.98
C HIS A 129 0.57 15.64 12.11
N LEU A 130 -0.19 15.68 11.02
CA LEU A 130 -1.55 16.24 10.96
C LEU A 130 -2.48 15.61 12.00
N THR A 131 -2.39 14.29 12.21
CA THR A 131 -3.19 13.53 13.19
C THR A 131 -3.04 14.02 14.64
N PHE A 132 -1.96 14.75 14.96
CA PHE A 132 -1.70 15.23 16.32
C PHE A 132 -2.15 16.69 16.56
N LEU A 133 -2.68 17.37 15.55
CA LEU A 133 -3.00 18.78 15.62
C LEU A 133 -4.49 19.02 15.92
N ASP A 134 -4.77 20.14 16.58
CA ASP A 134 -6.13 20.60 16.84
C ASP A 134 -6.63 21.45 15.66
N HIS A 135 -7.69 21.00 15.02
CA HIS A 135 -8.24 21.60 13.80
C HIS A 135 -9.05 22.88 14.04
N GLU A 136 -9.34 23.26 15.30
CA GLU A 136 -10.22 24.40 15.61
C GLU A 136 -9.68 25.77 15.12
N LYS A 137 -8.37 25.90 14.91
CA LYS A 137 -7.71 27.18 14.58
C LYS A 137 -6.96 27.19 13.24
N GLY A 138 -7.15 26.16 12.43
CA GLY A 138 -6.31 25.87 11.27
C GLY A 138 -4.98 25.25 11.68
N VAL A 139 -4.46 24.38 10.82
CA VAL A 139 -3.30 23.53 11.11
C VAL A 139 -2.28 23.63 10.00
N SER A 140 -1.00 23.64 10.34
CA SER A 140 0.09 23.58 9.38
C SER A 140 1.23 22.74 9.91
N GLY A 141 2.00 22.16 9.00
CA GLY A 141 3.09 21.27 9.39
C GLY A 141 3.67 20.51 8.21
N VAL A 142 4.47 19.50 8.54
CA VAL A 142 5.11 18.63 7.56
C VAL A 142 4.99 17.18 8.00
N ASN A 143 4.47 16.35 7.11
CA ASN A 143 4.49 14.89 7.24
C ASN A 143 5.73 14.34 6.52
N PHE A 144 6.31 13.28 7.07
CA PHE A 144 7.48 12.63 6.48
C PHE A 144 7.13 11.21 6.06
N LEU A 145 7.43 10.86 4.81
CA LEU A 145 7.27 9.51 4.31
C LEU A 145 8.58 9.03 3.68
N ILE A 146 8.86 7.74 3.84
CA ILE A 146 9.94 7.04 3.13
C ILE A 146 9.30 5.87 2.39
N LEU A 147 9.60 5.77 1.10
CA LEU A 147 9.18 4.67 0.23
C LEU A 147 10.39 3.96 -0.35
N ASP A 148 10.26 2.64 -0.50
CA ASP A 148 11.26 1.75 -1.08
C ASP A 148 10.61 0.85 -2.12
N ASN A 149 10.95 1.05 -3.39
CA ASN A 149 10.47 0.22 -4.50
C ASN A 149 11.53 -0.81 -4.94
N GLU A 150 12.51 -1.08 -4.07
CA GLU A 150 13.68 -1.97 -4.25
C GLU A 150 14.73 -1.50 -5.26
N GLU A 151 14.39 -0.57 -6.14
CA GLU A 151 15.33 0.09 -7.05
C GLU A 151 15.85 1.41 -6.47
N PHE A 152 14.94 2.18 -5.88
CA PHE A 152 15.19 3.51 -5.35
C PHE A 152 14.49 3.72 -4.01
N ILE A 153 15.10 4.57 -3.18
CA ILE A 153 14.46 5.12 -1.99
C ILE A 153 13.92 6.50 -2.33
N CYS A 154 12.66 6.76 -2.02
CA CYS A 154 12.03 8.06 -2.14
C CYS A 154 11.69 8.63 -0.77
N SER A 155 12.21 9.82 -0.47
CA SER A 155 11.74 10.62 0.65
C SER A 155 10.66 11.59 0.15
N VAL A 156 9.53 11.62 0.86
CA VAL A 156 8.46 12.58 0.64
C VAL A 156 8.29 13.46 1.87
N GLN A 157 8.30 14.77 1.66
CA GLN A 157 7.87 15.76 2.65
C GLN A 157 6.54 16.33 2.18
N HIS A 158 5.48 16.08 2.92
CA HIS A 158 4.17 16.64 2.65
C HIS A 158 3.94 17.82 3.58
N HIS A 159 4.17 19.03 3.06
CA HIS A 159 3.83 20.29 3.72
C HIS A 159 2.34 20.55 3.57
N PHE A 160 1.66 20.81 4.68
CA PHE A 160 0.26 21.17 4.68
C PHE A 160 0.03 22.50 5.41
N ASP A 161 -0.93 23.27 4.93
CA ASP A 161 -1.42 24.49 5.56
C ASP A 161 -2.93 24.59 5.30
N TYR A 162 -3.73 24.44 6.37
CA TYR A 162 -5.18 24.34 6.37
C TYR A 162 -5.82 25.45 7.22
N PHE A 163 -5.37 26.71 7.07
CA PHE A 163 -6.02 27.86 7.74
C PHE A 163 -7.30 28.32 7.03
N GLU A 164 -7.16 28.97 5.88
CA GLU A 164 -8.29 29.49 5.10
C GLU A 164 -8.60 28.62 3.88
N THR A 165 -7.56 28.02 3.31
CA THR A 165 -7.59 27.14 2.14
C THR A 165 -6.85 25.85 2.46
N GLN A 166 -7.18 24.76 1.77
CA GLN A 166 -6.45 23.50 1.95
C GLN A 166 -5.27 23.50 0.99
N ASN A 167 -4.07 23.77 1.50
CA ASN A 167 -2.84 23.76 0.70
C ASN A 167 -2.01 22.52 1.04
N ASP A 168 -1.74 21.72 0.01
CA ASP A 168 -0.94 20.50 0.09
C ASP A 168 0.24 20.61 -0.88
N ARG A 169 1.46 20.49 -0.36
CA ARG A 169 2.71 20.55 -1.13
C ARG A 169 3.57 19.34 -0.83
N PHE A 170 3.84 18.53 -1.84
CA PHE A 170 4.68 17.34 -1.75
C PHE A 170 6.05 17.61 -2.38
N GLU A 171 7.10 17.46 -1.59
CA GLU A 171 8.47 17.41 -2.09
C GLU A 171 8.97 15.97 -2.08
N LEU A 172 9.29 15.44 -3.26
CA LEU A 172 9.81 14.09 -3.45
C LEU A 172 11.29 14.17 -3.83
N THR A 173 12.13 13.39 -3.14
CA THR A 173 13.57 13.28 -3.43
C THR A 173 13.95 11.82 -3.48
N LEU A 174 14.53 11.38 -4.61
CA LEU A 174 15.06 10.03 -4.78
C LEU A 174 16.53 9.99 -4.33
N ASN A 175 17.00 8.82 -3.90
CA ASN A 175 18.40 8.57 -3.55
C ASN A 175 19.40 8.85 -4.69
N ASN A 176 18.94 8.87 -5.95
CA ASN A 176 19.76 9.27 -7.10
C ASN A 176 19.84 10.80 -7.31
N GLY A 177 19.23 11.61 -6.44
CA GLY A 177 19.23 13.07 -6.48
C GLY A 177 18.12 13.70 -7.33
N LYS A 178 17.28 12.90 -8.02
CA LYS A 178 16.11 13.42 -8.73
C LYS A 178 15.12 14.01 -7.71
N ARG A 179 14.67 15.23 -7.97
CA ARG A 179 13.68 15.95 -7.15
C ARG A 179 12.43 16.25 -7.95
N THR A 180 11.28 16.17 -7.30
CA THR A 180 9.97 16.53 -7.87
C THR A 180 9.19 17.28 -6.81
N VAL A 181 8.65 18.44 -7.17
CA VAL A 181 7.82 19.24 -6.26
C VAL A 181 6.45 19.36 -6.88
N ILE A 182 5.44 19.07 -6.07
CA ILE A 182 4.04 19.18 -6.39
C ILE A 182 3.45 20.16 -5.40
N GLU A 183 2.76 21.19 -5.88
CA GLU A 183 2.11 22.16 -5.00
C GLU A 183 0.68 22.38 -5.48
N ARG A 184 -0.27 22.32 -4.55
CA ARG A 184 -1.67 22.58 -4.84
C ARG A 184 -2.31 23.45 -3.76
N ILE A 185 -2.89 24.54 -4.22
CA ILE A 185 -3.72 25.44 -3.43
C ILE A 185 -5.17 25.21 -3.86
N SER A 186 -6.03 24.82 -2.92
CA SER A 186 -7.47 24.59 -3.13
C SER A 186 -8.33 25.59 -2.36
#